data_AF-A0A259MZC6-F1
#
_entry.id   AF-A0A259MZC6-F1
#
_cell.length_a   1.000
_cell.length_b   1.000
_cell.length_c   1.000
_cell.angle_alpha   90.00
_cell.angle_beta   90.00
_cell.angle_gamma   90.00
#
_symmetry.space_group_name_H-M   'P 1'
#
loop_
_entity.id
_entity.type
_entity.pdbx_description
1 polymer ?
#
loop_
_entity_poly.entity_id
_entity_poly.type
_entity_poly.pdbx_seq_one_letter_code
_entity_poly.pdbx_strand_id
1 'polypeptide(L)'
;MSENPAPEAQAADAAADETPAAPHPWTDLPAEQFSLLRLAPLPVDRETGPRPLRFVQLGRVERHAKDLSMLRLSIQVPGQRLHRQNNLLEVWADHQRKEVRFGPDKGLSVEPANRGLGRFLMAQGIAWARKQYAHYTVEGAALPTKGNFNEAARARRDHALKAQGFTIEYSDPLQLKPFYSAPRVSSLHGDWHTEKVQIVELLDAAAMLQQADQTLQEQDVKLRKLEDRVERFKREDSGLRFTITCLVAFSLFQAGLLIWIATR
;
A
#
# COMPACT_ATOMS: atom_id res chain seq x y z
N MET A 1 75.33 -15.96 26.10
CA MET A 1 75.00 -16.65 24.84
C MET A 1 73.63 -17.28 25.05
N SER A 2 72.57 -16.53 24.76
CA SER A 2 71.19 -16.98 24.95
C SER A 2 70.66 -17.51 23.62
N GLU A 3 70.29 -18.78 23.57
CA GLU A 3 69.55 -19.39 22.47
C GLU A 3 68.07 -18.99 22.57
N ASN A 4 67.52 -18.48 21.48
CA ASN A 4 66.10 -18.17 21.30
C ASN A 4 65.62 -18.94 20.07
N PRO A 5 64.51 -19.70 20.12
CA PRO A 5 64.07 -20.52 18.99
C PRO A 5 63.23 -19.71 17.98
N ALA A 6 63.12 -20.27 16.78
CA ALA A 6 62.55 -19.72 15.56
C ALA A 6 61.09 -19.22 15.68
N PRO A 7 60.68 -18.21 14.90
CA PRO A 7 59.28 -17.83 14.78
C PRO A 7 58.53 -18.74 13.81
N GLU A 8 57.37 -19.22 14.26
CA GLU A 8 56.38 -20.02 13.55
C GLU A 8 55.85 -19.27 12.32
N ALA A 9 55.77 -19.99 11.19
CA ALA A 9 55.11 -19.53 9.99
C ALA A 9 53.59 -19.47 10.22
N GLN A 10 53.06 -18.28 10.42
CA GLN A 10 51.62 -18.01 10.34
C GLN A 10 51.16 -18.15 8.89
N ALA A 11 50.48 -19.25 8.60
CA ALA A 11 49.62 -19.36 7.43
C ALA A 11 48.49 -18.36 7.57
N ALA A 12 48.58 -17.26 6.83
CA ALA A 12 47.47 -16.33 6.66
C ALA A 12 46.43 -16.98 5.74
N ASP A 13 45.35 -17.47 6.35
CA ASP A 13 44.11 -17.80 5.64
C ASP A 13 43.66 -16.56 4.86
N ALA A 14 43.73 -16.67 3.53
CA ALA A 14 43.17 -15.70 2.62
C ALA A 14 41.65 -15.75 2.74
N ALA A 15 41.09 -14.85 3.54
CA ALA A 15 39.69 -14.47 3.44
C ALA A 15 39.46 -13.99 2.00
N ALA A 16 38.75 -14.80 1.21
CA ALA A 16 38.23 -14.37 -0.06
C ALA A 16 37.23 -13.24 0.20
N ASP A 17 37.67 -12.00 0.03
CA ASP A 17 36.80 -10.84 -0.08
C ASP A 17 35.86 -11.07 -1.29
N GLU A 18 34.65 -11.54 -1.01
CA GLU A 18 33.53 -11.50 -1.95
C GLU A 18 33.26 -10.03 -2.31
N THR A 19 33.89 -9.60 -3.40
CA THR A 19 33.64 -8.29 -3.98
C THR A 19 32.17 -8.26 -4.40
N PRO A 20 31.33 -7.34 -3.90
CA PRO A 20 29.92 -7.32 -4.25
C PRO A 20 29.79 -7.13 -5.77
N ALA A 21 29.14 -8.11 -6.41
CA ALA A 21 28.93 -8.11 -7.85
C ALA A 21 28.34 -6.77 -8.30
N ALA A 22 28.91 -6.19 -9.37
CA ALA A 22 28.42 -4.94 -9.92
C ALA A 22 26.90 -5.05 -10.22
N PRO A 23 26.11 -4.02 -9.87
CA PRO A 23 24.66 -4.08 -10.04
C PRO A 23 24.30 -4.32 -11.50
N HIS A 24 23.40 -5.28 -11.75
CA HIS A 24 22.97 -5.62 -13.10
C HIS A 24 22.43 -4.36 -13.83
N PRO A 25 22.68 -4.19 -15.15
CA PRO A 25 22.26 -2.99 -15.90
C PRO A 25 20.74 -2.74 -15.91
N TRP A 26 19.94 -3.70 -15.48
CA TRP A 26 18.48 -3.59 -15.43
C TRP A 26 17.90 -3.27 -14.05
N THR A 27 18.75 -3.14 -13.03
CA THR A 27 18.32 -2.91 -11.63
C THR A 27 17.55 -1.61 -11.43
N ASP A 28 17.74 -0.60 -12.29
CA ASP A 28 17.13 0.73 -12.14
C ASP A 28 16.24 1.15 -13.33
N LEU A 29 15.65 0.18 -14.05
CA LEU A 29 14.77 0.51 -15.16
C LEU A 29 13.48 1.23 -14.71
N PRO A 30 13.09 2.32 -15.40
CA PRO A 30 11.82 3.00 -15.16
C PRO A 30 10.64 2.17 -15.67
N ALA A 31 9.46 2.41 -15.11
CA ALA A 31 8.22 1.83 -15.62
C ALA A 31 7.89 2.40 -17.01
N GLU A 32 7.35 1.56 -17.89
CA GLU A 32 7.02 1.93 -19.28
C GLU A 32 5.52 1.81 -19.56
N GLN A 33 4.88 0.78 -19.00
CA GLN A 33 3.45 0.56 -19.09
C GLN A 33 2.79 0.97 -17.79
N PHE A 34 1.70 1.72 -17.88
CA PHE A 34 0.98 2.24 -16.73
C PHE A 34 -0.46 1.77 -16.74
N SER A 35 -0.98 1.42 -15.56
CA SER A 35 -2.39 1.05 -15.37
C SER A 35 -2.93 1.65 -14.10
N LEU A 36 -4.21 2.02 -14.10
CA LEU A 36 -4.88 2.53 -12.91
C LEU A 36 -5.38 1.36 -12.06
N LEU A 37 -5.06 1.37 -10.77
CA LEU A 37 -5.60 0.42 -9.81
C LEU A 37 -6.59 1.12 -8.89
N ARG A 38 -7.78 0.52 -8.72
CA ARG A 38 -8.78 0.91 -7.73
C ARG A 38 -8.65 0.01 -6.50
N LEU A 39 -8.43 0.63 -5.34
CA LEU A 39 -8.41 -0.02 -4.04
C LEU A 39 -9.75 0.21 -3.34
N ALA A 40 -10.57 -0.84 -3.22
CA ALA A 40 -11.91 -0.73 -2.64
C ALA A 40 -11.88 -0.26 -1.18
N PRO A 41 -12.85 0.53 -0.71
CA PRO A 41 -12.91 0.93 0.70
C PRO A 41 -13.02 -0.32 1.59
N LEU A 42 -12.25 -0.37 2.67
CA LEU A 42 -12.28 -1.45 3.66
C LEU A 42 -12.57 -0.88 5.06
N PRO A 43 -13.08 -1.71 5.99
CA PRO A 43 -13.29 -1.32 7.38
C PRO A 43 -12.02 -0.73 7.99
N VAL A 44 -12.16 0.13 9.00
CA VAL A 44 -11.00 0.65 9.74
C VAL A 44 -10.25 -0.51 10.37
N ASP A 45 -8.92 -0.46 10.27
CA ASP A 45 -8.02 -1.46 10.82
C ASP A 45 -7.26 -0.87 12.00
N ARG A 46 -7.06 -1.66 13.05
CA ARG A 46 -6.41 -1.17 14.28
C ARG A 46 -4.96 -0.75 14.05
N GLU A 47 -4.26 -1.39 13.12
CA GLU A 47 -2.82 -1.15 12.88
C GLU A 47 -2.59 -0.14 11.76
N THR A 48 -3.39 -0.21 10.69
CA THR A 48 -3.21 0.61 9.47
C THR A 48 -4.17 1.79 9.37
N GLY A 49 -5.17 1.88 10.25
CA GLY A 49 -6.11 2.99 10.34
C GLY A 49 -7.23 2.94 9.28
N PRO A 50 -7.76 4.11 8.85
CA PRO A 50 -8.84 4.17 7.88
C PRO A 50 -8.37 3.74 6.49
N ARG A 51 -9.21 2.95 5.79
CA ARG A 51 -8.90 2.40 4.47
C ARG A 51 -9.93 2.86 3.44
N PRO A 52 -9.93 4.15 3.06
CA PRO A 52 -10.89 4.68 2.08
C PRO A 52 -10.64 4.12 0.67
N LEU A 53 -11.62 4.34 -0.21
CA LEU A 53 -11.43 4.18 -1.65
C LEU A 53 -10.21 4.98 -2.09
N ARG A 54 -9.28 4.35 -2.79
CA ARG A 54 -8.05 5.02 -3.27
C ARG A 54 -7.69 4.51 -4.65
N PHE A 55 -7.18 5.40 -5.49
CA PHE A 55 -6.62 5.04 -6.78
C PHE A 55 -5.10 5.13 -6.71
N VAL A 56 -4.41 4.13 -7.27
CA VAL A 56 -2.94 4.08 -7.33
C VAL A 56 -2.51 3.68 -8.73
N GLN A 57 -1.30 4.06 -9.14
CA GLN A 57 -0.78 3.73 -10.46
C GLN A 57 0.11 2.49 -10.37
N LEU A 58 -0.15 1.50 -11.20
CA LEU A 58 0.75 0.38 -11.45
C LEU A 58 1.69 0.76 -12.61
N GLY A 59 2.99 0.72 -12.38
CA GLY A 59 4.02 0.79 -13.41
C GLY A 59 4.59 -0.60 -13.67
N ARG A 60 4.80 -0.94 -14.93
CA ARG A 60 5.33 -2.23 -15.39
C ARG A 60 6.44 -2.02 -16.41
N VAL A 61 7.52 -2.78 -16.28
CA VAL A 61 8.60 -2.87 -17.27
C VAL A 61 9.09 -4.30 -17.37
N GLU A 62 9.34 -4.75 -18.60
CA GLU A 62 9.82 -6.09 -18.92
C GLU A 62 11.06 -6.02 -19.79
N ARG A 63 12.02 -6.91 -19.53
CA ARG A 63 13.20 -7.12 -20.38
C ARG A 63 13.46 -8.60 -20.55
N HIS A 64 13.87 -8.97 -21.76
CA HIS A 64 14.20 -10.33 -22.12
C HIS A 64 15.54 -10.33 -22.85
N ALA A 65 16.49 -11.13 -22.35
CA ALA A 65 17.70 -11.50 -23.07
C ALA A 65 17.83 -13.03 -23.07
N LYS A 66 18.90 -13.53 -23.71
CA LYS A 66 19.16 -14.97 -23.81
C LYS A 66 19.44 -15.62 -22.46
N ASP A 67 20.16 -14.92 -21.59
CA ASP A 67 20.60 -15.45 -20.29
C ASP A 67 19.63 -15.10 -19.15
N LEU A 68 18.98 -13.94 -19.22
CA LEU A 68 18.16 -13.41 -18.14
C LEU A 68 16.92 -12.70 -18.69
N SER A 69 15.80 -12.89 -18.01
CA SER A 69 14.58 -12.10 -18.20
C SER A 69 14.16 -11.46 -16.88
N MET A 70 13.57 -10.27 -16.96
CA MET A 70 13.16 -9.51 -15.78
C MET A 70 11.80 -8.85 -15.99
N LEU A 71 10.98 -8.90 -14.95
CA LEU A 71 9.79 -8.10 -14.77
C LEU A 71 9.95 -7.24 -13.54
N ARG A 72 9.66 -5.95 -13.66
CA ARG A 72 9.57 -5.03 -12.54
C ARG A 72 8.20 -4.38 -12.50
N LEU A 73 7.57 -4.49 -11.34
CA LEU A 73 6.28 -3.89 -11.02
C LEU A 73 6.47 -2.86 -9.91
N SER A 74 5.94 -1.67 -10.12
CA SER A 74 6.00 -0.56 -9.17
C SER A 74 4.61 0.00 -8.88
N ILE A 75 4.34 0.42 -7.65
CA ILE A 75 3.10 1.12 -7.30
C ILE A 75 3.40 2.55 -6.87
N GLN A 76 2.83 3.51 -7.59
CA GLN A 76 2.88 4.92 -7.21
C GLN A 76 1.56 5.31 -6.55
N VAL A 77 1.67 5.93 -5.38
CA VAL A 77 0.53 6.42 -4.61
C VAL A 77 0.44 7.93 -4.81
N PRO A 78 -0.64 8.46 -5.42
CA PRO A 78 -0.80 9.89 -5.64
C PRO A 78 -0.67 10.69 -4.34
N GLY A 79 0.09 11.79 -4.39
CA GLY A 79 0.30 12.70 -3.27
C GLY A 79 1.25 12.18 -2.17
N GLN A 80 1.88 11.01 -2.35
CA GLN A 80 2.74 10.40 -1.33
C GLN A 80 4.12 10.02 -1.91
N ARG A 81 5.19 10.55 -1.31
CA ARG A 81 6.56 10.14 -1.65
C ARG A 81 6.94 8.93 -0.82
N LEU A 82 7.30 7.85 -1.49
CA LEU A 82 7.72 6.59 -0.87
C LEU A 82 9.22 6.35 -1.13
N HIS A 83 9.83 5.53 -0.27
CA HIS A 83 11.20 5.06 -0.49
C HIS A 83 11.27 4.22 -1.78
N ARG A 84 12.41 4.27 -2.51
CA ARG A 84 12.57 3.63 -3.83
C ARG A 84 12.33 2.11 -3.84
N GLN A 85 12.53 1.45 -2.70
CA GLN A 85 12.35 0.00 -2.52
C GLN A 85 10.94 -0.38 -2.04
N ASN A 86 10.12 0.60 -1.63
CA ASN A 86 8.73 0.32 -1.29
C ASN A 86 7.92 0.20 -2.57
N ASN A 87 6.83 -0.57 -2.53
CA ASN A 87 5.92 -0.77 -3.65
C ASN A 87 6.58 -1.36 -4.89
N LEU A 88 7.69 -2.07 -4.71
CA LEU A 88 8.49 -2.62 -5.78
C LEU A 88 8.50 -4.14 -5.66
N LEU A 89 8.12 -4.81 -6.74
CA LEU A 89 8.31 -6.25 -6.93
C LEU A 89 9.18 -6.44 -8.17
N GLU A 90 10.21 -7.25 -8.03
CA GLU A 90 11.05 -7.66 -9.16
C GLU A 90 10.98 -9.18 -9.29
N VAL A 91 10.84 -9.66 -10.51
CA VAL A 91 10.89 -11.08 -10.81
C VAL A 91 11.99 -11.28 -11.84
N TRP A 92 12.99 -12.08 -11.48
CA TRP A 92 14.13 -12.38 -12.33
C TRP A 92 14.07 -13.85 -12.72
N ALA A 93 14.24 -14.15 -14.01
CA ALA A 93 14.29 -15.50 -14.53
C ALA A 93 15.66 -15.74 -15.17
N ASP A 94 16.47 -16.60 -14.54
CA ASP A 94 17.76 -17.04 -15.05
C ASP A 94 17.56 -18.26 -15.98
N HIS A 95 17.87 -18.08 -17.26
CA HIS A 95 17.69 -19.11 -18.28
C HIS A 95 18.81 -20.17 -18.27
N GLN A 96 19.98 -19.85 -17.71
CA GLN A 96 21.08 -20.79 -17.56
C GLN A 96 20.81 -21.77 -16.43
N ARG A 97 20.35 -21.25 -15.28
CA ARG A 97 20.00 -22.07 -14.10
C ARG A 97 18.58 -22.62 -14.15
N LYS A 98 17.72 -22.08 -15.03
CA LYS A 98 16.28 -22.38 -15.10
C LYS A 98 15.57 -22.11 -13.78
N GLU A 99 15.92 -20.99 -13.17
CA GLU A 99 15.44 -20.55 -11.86
C GLU A 99 14.70 -19.21 -11.98
N VAL A 100 13.66 -19.03 -11.16
CA VAL A 100 12.94 -17.76 -11.03
C VAL A 100 13.02 -17.26 -9.60
N ARG A 101 13.49 -16.04 -9.43
CA ARG A 101 13.61 -15.34 -8.16
C ARG A 101 12.55 -14.26 -8.03
N PHE A 102 11.92 -14.20 -6.86
CA PHE A 102 10.99 -13.13 -6.49
C PHE A 102 11.68 -12.19 -5.49
N GLY A 103 12.00 -10.98 -5.94
CA GLY A 103 12.67 -9.94 -5.18
C GLY A 103 11.74 -8.78 -4.77
N PRO A 104 12.24 -7.79 -4.04
CA PRO A 104 13.66 -7.55 -3.72
C PRO A 104 14.16 -8.43 -2.55
N ASP A 105 15.48 -8.61 -2.43
CA ASP A 105 16.12 -9.44 -1.37
C ASP A 105 15.75 -9.00 0.06
N LYS A 106 15.43 -7.72 0.24
CA LYS A 106 14.97 -7.15 1.52
C LYS A 106 13.49 -7.42 1.82
N GLY A 107 12.81 -8.14 0.93
CA GLY A 107 11.39 -8.47 0.94
C GLY A 107 10.48 -7.37 0.42
N LEU A 108 9.25 -7.78 0.08
CA LEU A 108 8.23 -6.92 -0.50
C LEU A 108 7.56 -6.05 0.59
N SER A 109 7.84 -4.75 0.57
CA SER A 109 7.15 -3.76 1.40
C SER A 109 6.16 -2.98 0.54
N VAL A 110 4.90 -2.88 0.98
CA VAL A 110 3.84 -2.26 0.19
C VAL A 110 3.02 -1.27 1.03
N GLU A 111 2.85 -0.08 0.47
CA GLU A 111 2.05 1.03 0.96
C GLU A 111 1.01 1.46 -0.09
N PRO A 112 -0.28 1.60 0.27
CA PRO A 112 -0.81 1.45 1.63
C PRO A 112 -0.88 -0.02 2.08
N ALA A 113 -0.44 -0.26 3.31
CA ALA A 113 -0.45 -1.59 3.91
C ALA A 113 -1.88 -2.19 4.06
N ASN A 114 -1.97 -3.52 4.10
CA ASN A 114 -3.22 -4.26 4.33
C ASN A 114 -4.39 -3.92 3.37
N ARG A 115 -4.08 -3.60 2.11
CA ARG A 115 -5.06 -3.35 1.03
C ARG A 115 -5.16 -4.49 -0.01
N GLY A 116 -4.36 -5.56 0.14
CA GLY A 116 -4.26 -6.64 -0.84
C GLY A 116 -3.22 -6.41 -1.95
N LEU A 117 -2.54 -5.26 -1.95
CA LEU A 117 -1.54 -4.91 -2.97
C LEU A 117 -0.36 -5.88 -3.04
N GLY A 118 0.18 -6.36 -1.91
CA GLY A 118 1.28 -7.33 -1.92
C GLY A 118 0.89 -8.64 -2.61
N ARG A 119 -0.31 -9.15 -2.30
CA ARG A 119 -0.86 -10.34 -2.98
C ARG A 119 -1.07 -10.07 -4.47
N PHE A 120 -1.60 -8.90 -4.82
CA PHE A 120 -1.79 -8.49 -6.21
C PHE A 120 -0.48 -8.43 -7.00
N LEU A 121 0.56 -7.76 -6.48
CA LEU A 121 1.86 -7.66 -7.14
C LEU A 121 2.46 -9.05 -7.38
N MET A 122 2.52 -9.86 -6.34
CA MET A 122 3.04 -11.22 -6.45
C MET A 122 2.22 -12.08 -7.43
N ALA A 123 0.90 -11.96 -7.43
CA ALA A 123 0.04 -12.63 -8.40
C ALA A 123 0.35 -12.23 -9.85
N GLN A 124 0.59 -10.94 -10.12
CA GLN A 124 1.02 -10.44 -11.43
C GLN A 124 2.41 -10.97 -11.82
N GLY A 125 3.36 -11.01 -10.88
CA GLY A 125 4.68 -11.59 -11.08
C GLY A 125 4.63 -13.09 -11.39
N ILE A 126 3.82 -13.84 -10.64
CA ILE A 126 3.58 -15.28 -10.85
C ILE A 126 2.92 -15.51 -12.21
N ALA A 127 1.90 -14.74 -12.57
CA ALA A 127 1.21 -14.88 -13.84
C ALA A 127 2.16 -14.65 -15.03
N TRP A 128 3.03 -13.65 -14.94
CA TRP A 128 4.08 -13.41 -15.93
C TRP A 128 5.06 -14.59 -16.01
N ALA A 129 5.59 -15.04 -14.87
CA ALA A 129 6.55 -16.14 -14.83
C ALA A 129 5.93 -17.45 -15.35
N ARG A 130 4.67 -17.73 -15.03
CA ARG A 130 3.95 -18.93 -15.51
C ARG A 130 3.72 -18.93 -17.02
N LYS A 131 3.61 -17.75 -17.65
CA LYS A 131 3.37 -17.66 -19.10
C LYS A 131 4.52 -18.26 -19.92
N GLN A 132 5.77 -18.09 -19.47
CA GLN A 132 6.96 -18.50 -20.25
C GLN A 132 7.88 -19.49 -19.51
N TYR A 133 7.87 -19.49 -18.18
CA TYR A 133 8.85 -20.16 -17.33
C TYR A 133 8.19 -21.10 -16.31
N ALA A 134 7.00 -21.64 -16.62
CA ALA A 134 6.27 -22.53 -15.71
C ALA A 134 7.08 -23.75 -15.22
N HIS A 135 8.01 -24.23 -16.05
CA HIS A 135 8.85 -25.40 -15.77
C HIS A 135 10.12 -25.07 -14.96
N TYR A 136 10.40 -23.78 -14.71
CA TYR A 136 11.56 -23.35 -13.94
C TYR A 136 11.33 -23.60 -12.45
N THR A 137 12.42 -23.83 -11.72
CA THR A 137 12.42 -23.91 -10.26
C THR A 137 12.30 -22.50 -9.67
N VAL A 138 11.76 -22.40 -8.46
CA VAL A 138 11.69 -21.12 -7.75
C VAL A 138 12.88 -21.04 -6.81
N GLU A 139 13.68 -19.98 -6.93
CA GLU A 139 14.77 -19.70 -6.00
C GLU A 139 14.16 -19.33 -4.65
N GLY A 140 14.34 -20.18 -3.65
CA GLY A 140 13.91 -19.90 -2.29
C GLY A 140 14.83 -18.85 -1.65
N ALA A 141 14.26 -17.98 -0.81
CA ALA A 141 15.04 -16.99 -0.09
C ALA A 141 14.56 -16.82 1.35
N ALA A 142 15.44 -16.28 2.19
CA ALA A 142 15.10 -15.89 3.54
C ALA A 142 14.15 -14.68 3.52
N LEU A 143 13.03 -14.77 4.24
CA LEU A 143 12.15 -13.63 4.44
C LEU A 143 12.78 -12.64 5.43
N PRO A 144 12.56 -11.32 5.24
CA PRO A 144 13.13 -10.33 6.14
C PRO A 144 12.59 -10.49 7.56
N THR A 145 13.50 -10.36 8.53
CA THR A 145 13.17 -10.38 9.97
C THR A 145 12.46 -9.09 10.43
N LYS A 146 12.57 -8.00 9.64
CA LYS A 146 11.96 -6.71 9.95
C LYS A 146 10.44 -6.80 9.84
N GLY A 147 9.77 -6.98 10.98
CA GLY A 147 8.32 -7.18 11.08
C GLY A 147 7.92 -8.49 11.76
N ASN A 148 8.87 -9.40 12.02
CA ASN A 148 8.58 -10.64 12.75
C ASN A 148 8.13 -10.37 14.19
N PHE A 149 8.46 -9.22 14.79
CA PHE A 149 8.04 -8.87 16.16
C PHE A 149 6.54 -8.56 16.28
N ASN A 150 5.84 -8.29 15.17
CA ASN A 150 4.38 -8.19 15.15
C ASN A 150 3.78 -9.51 14.62
N GLU A 151 3.17 -10.28 15.51
CA GLU A 151 2.55 -11.57 15.20
C GLU A 151 1.44 -11.46 14.14
N ALA A 152 0.61 -10.41 14.19
CA ALA A 152 -0.45 -10.18 13.21
C ALA A 152 0.14 -9.87 11.82
N ALA A 153 1.21 -9.08 11.75
CA ALA A 153 1.91 -8.81 10.50
C ALA A 153 2.56 -10.06 9.91
N ARG A 154 3.19 -10.89 10.76
CA ARG A 154 3.77 -12.19 10.39
C ARG A 154 2.70 -13.13 9.83
N ALA A 155 1.60 -13.31 10.55
CA ALA A 155 0.49 -14.17 10.13
C ALA A 155 -0.10 -13.74 8.77
N ARG A 156 -0.23 -12.43 8.52
CA ARG A 156 -0.71 -11.90 7.23
C ARG A 156 0.26 -12.16 6.08
N ARG A 157 1.56 -11.95 6.29
CA ARG A 157 2.60 -12.25 5.29
C ARG A 157 2.56 -13.73 4.93
N ASP A 158 2.56 -14.58 5.95
CA ASP A 158 2.61 -16.03 5.76
C ASP A 158 1.36 -16.55 5.07
N HIS A 159 0.17 -16.07 5.48
CA HIS A 159 -1.08 -16.38 4.81
C HIS A 159 -1.06 -15.95 3.34
N ALA A 160 -0.53 -14.76 3.02
CA ALA A 160 -0.46 -14.27 1.65
C ALA A 160 0.46 -15.12 0.76
N LEU A 161 1.63 -15.50 1.25
CA LEU A 161 2.58 -16.37 0.54
C LEU A 161 2.04 -17.80 0.37
N LYS A 162 1.46 -18.38 1.43
CA LYS A 162 0.82 -19.70 1.35
C LYS A 162 -0.33 -19.73 0.37
N ALA A 163 -1.16 -18.68 0.33
CA ALA A 163 -2.24 -18.54 -0.64
C ALA A 163 -1.76 -18.47 -2.10
N GLN A 164 -0.49 -18.16 -2.34
CA GLN A 164 0.15 -18.17 -3.66
C GLN A 164 0.87 -19.47 -3.98
N GLY A 165 0.88 -20.45 -3.06
CA GLY A 165 1.53 -21.73 -3.25
C GLY A 165 2.98 -21.80 -2.76
N PHE A 166 3.46 -20.82 -1.97
CA PHE A 166 4.75 -20.90 -1.31
C PHE A 166 4.67 -21.70 -0.01
N THR A 167 5.70 -22.50 0.26
CA THR A 167 5.94 -23.13 1.55
C THR A 167 6.81 -22.19 2.39
N ILE A 168 6.51 -22.11 3.70
CA ILE A 168 7.28 -21.30 4.64
C ILE A 168 7.80 -22.22 5.73
N GLU A 169 9.11 -22.25 5.89
CA GLU A 169 9.81 -23.05 6.88
C GLU A 169 10.48 -22.12 7.89
N TYR A 170 10.37 -22.48 9.18
CA TYR A 170 11.01 -21.75 10.27
C TYR A 170 12.09 -22.65 10.84
N SER A 171 13.36 -22.29 10.60
CA SER A 171 14.51 -23.12 10.98
C SER A 171 14.89 -23.03 12.47
N ASP A 172 14.34 -22.07 13.21
CA ASP A 172 14.72 -21.73 14.59
C ASP A 172 13.48 -21.76 15.51
N PRO A 173 13.55 -22.32 16.73
CA PRO A 173 12.49 -22.20 17.75
C PRO A 173 12.02 -20.75 17.99
N LEU A 174 12.90 -19.76 17.84
CA LEU A 174 12.56 -18.33 17.95
C LEU A 174 11.84 -17.77 16.71
N GLN A 175 11.70 -18.55 15.65
CA GLN A 175 11.03 -18.21 14.39
C GLN A 175 11.58 -16.93 13.70
N LEU A 176 12.86 -16.62 13.92
CA LEU A 176 13.46 -15.34 13.49
C LEU A 176 13.87 -15.33 12.01
N LYS A 177 14.14 -16.50 11.42
CA LYS A 177 14.62 -16.66 10.04
C LYS A 177 13.68 -17.57 9.25
N PRO A 178 12.50 -17.08 8.82
CA PRO A 178 11.65 -17.84 7.93
C PRO A 178 12.29 -17.92 6.55
N PHE A 179 12.22 -19.10 5.93
CA PHE A 179 12.61 -19.33 4.55
C PHE A 179 11.37 -19.64 3.71
N TYR A 180 11.25 -19.05 2.53
CA TYR A 180 10.18 -19.40 1.60
C TYR A 180 10.74 -20.21 0.43
N SER A 181 9.97 -21.17 -0.06
CA SER A 181 10.33 -22.00 -1.19
C SER A 181 9.10 -22.45 -1.99
N ALA A 182 9.32 -22.83 -3.24
CA ALA A 182 8.32 -23.51 -4.06
C ALA A 182 9.04 -24.43 -5.07
N PRO A 183 8.47 -25.60 -5.41
CA PRO A 183 9.16 -26.56 -6.27
C PRO A 183 9.31 -26.05 -7.71
N ARG A 184 8.25 -25.45 -8.27
CA ARG A 184 8.24 -24.91 -9.63
C ARG A 184 7.35 -23.69 -9.72
N VAL A 185 7.58 -22.85 -10.72
CA VAL A 185 6.69 -21.72 -11.03
C VAL A 185 5.27 -22.20 -11.34
N SER A 186 5.10 -23.40 -11.92
CA SER A 186 3.79 -23.98 -12.20
C SER A 186 2.94 -24.30 -10.96
N SER A 187 3.55 -24.53 -9.79
CA SER A 187 2.80 -24.78 -8.55
C SER A 187 2.30 -23.50 -7.89
N LEU A 188 2.69 -22.33 -8.41
CA LEU A 188 2.27 -21.04 -7.90
C LEU A 188 0.91 -20.60 -8.46
N HIS A 189 0.16 -19.86 -7.66
CA HIS A 189 -1.17 -19.37 -7.98
C HIS A 189 -1.12 -17.87 -8.26
N GLY A 190 -1.61 -17.46 -9.43
CA GLY A 190 -1.66 -16.07 -9.87
C GLY A 190 -2.92 -15.33 -9.42
N ASP A 191 -3.59 -15.80 -8.36
CA ASP A 191 -4.89 -15.29 -7.94
C ASP A 191 -4.78 -14.22 -6.84
N TRP A 192 -5.58 -13.17 -6.97
CA TRP A 192 -5.72 -12.10 -5.97
C TRP A 192 -7.19 -11.80 -5.69
N HIS A 193 -7.44 -11.02 -4.64
CA HIS A 193 -8.80 -10.56 -4.34
C HIS A 193 -9.17 -9.41 -5.27
N THR A 194 -9.87 -9.72 -6.35
CA THR A 194 -10.35 -8.78 -7.36
C THR A 194 -11.29 -7.72 -6.77
N GLU A 195 -12.04 -8.02 -5.72
CA GLU A 195 -12.86 -7.01 -5.03
C GLU A 195 -12.03 -5.96 -4.29
N LYS A 196 -10.85 -6.33 -3.75
CA LYS A 196 -9.99 -5.40 -2.99
C LYS A 196 -9.14 -4.54 -3.92
N VAL A 197 -8.62 -5.13 -4.99
CA VAL A 197 -7.74 -4.48 -5.96
C VAL A 197 -8.22 -4.80 -7.38
N GLN A 198 -8.66 -3.76 -8.08
CA GLN A 198 -9.16 -3.83 -9.45
C GLN A 198 -8.23 -3.07 -10.37
N ILE A 199 -7.91 -3.65 -11.52
CA ILE A 199 -7.31 -2.91 -12.64
C ILE A 199 -8.46 -2.20 -13.34
N VAL A 200 -8.36 -0.88 -13.51
CA VAL A 200 -9.37 -0.06 -14.16
C VAL A 200 -8.90 0.26 -15.56
N GLU A 201 -9.70 -0.10 -16.56
CA GLU A 201 -9.44 0.25 -17.95
C GLU A 201 -9.63 1.75 -18.18
N LEU A 202 -9.02 2.29 -19.24
CA LEU A 202 -9.05 3.73 -19.51
C LEU A 202 -10.48 4.26 -19.68
N LEU A 203 -11.34 3.51 -20.36
CA LEU A 203 -12.73 3.91 -20.60
C LEU A 203 -13.55 3.87 -19.31
N ASP A 204 -13.36 2.84 -18.48
CA ASP A 204 -13.99 2.74 -17.16
C ASP A 204 -13.53 3.87 -16.24
N ALA A 205 -12.24 4.23 -16.28
CA ALA A 205 -11.71 5.35 -15.53
C ALA A 205 -12.36 6.68 -15.97
N ALA A 206 -12.54 6.88 -17.27
CA ALA A 206 -13.22 8.05 -17.80
C ALA A 206 -14.70 8.09 -17.37
N ALA A 207 -15.40 6.96 -17.42
CA ALA A 207 -16.78 6.84 -16.96
C ALA A 207 -16.92 7.13 -15.45
N MET A 208 -16.01 6.59 -14.62
CA MET A 208 -15.97 6.88 -13.19
C MET A 208 -15.73 8.37 -12.93
N LEU A 209 -14.84 9.01 -13.68
CA LEU A 209 -14.56 10.44 -13.55
C LEU A 209 -15.77 11.30 -13.95
N GLN A 210 -16.44 10.97 -15.05
CA GLN A 210 -17.68 11.63 -15.47
C GLN A 210 -18.79 11.47 -14.42
N GLN A 211 -18.96 10.27 -13.87
CA GLN A 211 -19.95 10.03 -12.82
C GLN A 211 -19.61 10.79 -11.53
N ALA A 212 -18.33 10.87 -11.16
CA ALA A 212 -17.89 11.64 -10.01
C ALA A 212 -18.18 13.14 -10.19
N ASP A 213 -17.94 13.71 -11.37
CA ASP A 213 -18.25 15.11 -11.67
C ASP A 213 -19.76 15.40 -11.56
N GLN A 214 -20.61 14.54 -12.14
CA GLN A 214 -22.06 14.65 -12.01
C GLN A 214 -22.50 14.59 -10.54
N THR A 215 -21.95 13.65 -9.77
CA THR A 215 -22.26 13.51 -8.35
C THR A 215 -21.83 14.74 -7.55
N LEU A 216 -20.67 15.33 -7.85
CA LEU A 216 -20.20 16.55 -7.20
C LEU A 216 -21.15 17.72 -7.49
N GLN A 217 -21.56 17.91 -8.74
CA GLN A 217 -22.53 18.95 -9.11
C GLN A 217 -23.86 18.78 -8.37
N GLU A 218 -24.36 17.55 -8.24
CA GLU A 218 -25.57 17.28 -7.46
C GLU A 218 -25.42 17.62 -5.97
N GLN A 219 -24.25 17.31 -5.38
CA GLN A 219 -23.96 17.64 -3.99
C GLN A 219 -23.84 19.15 -3.78
N ASP A 220 -23.23 19.89 -4.71
CA ASP A 220 -23.12 21.35 -4.64
C ASP A 220 -24.50 22.02 -4.66
N VAL A 221 -25.43 21.53 -5.50
CA VAL A 221 -26.81 22.03 -5.49
C VAL A 221 -27.51 21.74 -4.16
N LYS A 222 -27.28 20.57 -3.56
CA LYS A 222 -27.84 20.22 -2.24
C LYS A 222 -27.25 21.10 -1.14
N LEU A 223 -25.93 21.35 -1.16
CA LEU A 223 -25.24 22.21 -0.21
C LEU A 223 -25.82 23.63 -0.27
N ARG A 224 -25.95 24.22 -1.46
CA ARG A 224 -26.55 25.56 -1.62
C ARG A 224 -27.97 25.64 -1.03
N LYS A 225 -28.81 24.63 -1.29
CA LYS A 225 -30.17 24.58 -0.71
C LYS A 225 -30.17 24.50 0.82
N LEU A 226 -29.20 23.79 1.41
CA LEU A 226 -29.06 23.72 2.86
C LEU A 226 -28.55 25.04 3.43
N GLU A 227 -27.58 25.68 2.76
CA GLU A 227 -27.07 27.01 3.11
C GLU A 227 -28.19 28.06 3.09
N ASP A 228 -29.00 28.12 2.02
CA ASP A 228 -30.15 29.02 1.92
C ASP A 228 -31.16 28.82 3.06
N ARG A 229 -31.41 27.56 3.44
CA ARG A 229 -32.30 27.22 4.56
C ARG A 229 -31.72 27.68 5.90
N VAL A 230 -30.42 27.48 6.11
CA VAL A 230 -29.73 27.93 7.31
C VAL A 230 -29.77 29.45 7.41
N GLU A 231 -29.53 30.16 6.31
CA GLU A 231 -29.65 31.63 6.29
C GLU A 231 -31.07 32.09 6.61
N ARG A 232 -32.08 31.44 6.03
CA ARG A 232 -33.48 31.76 6.32
C ARG A 232 -33.79 31.59 7.80
N PHE A 233 -33.41 30.47 8.40
CA PHE A 233 -33.62 30.26 9.84
C PHE A 233 -32.83 31.24 10.71
N LYS A 234 -31.63 31.64 10.31
CA LYS A 234 -30.89 32.70 11.01
C LYS A 234 -31.62 34.05 10.95
N ARG A 235 -32.20 34.41 9.79
CA ARG A 235 -33.00 35.64 9.65
C ARG A 235 -34.27 35.59 10.50
N GLU A 236 -34.98 34.45 10.48
CA GLU A 236 -36.17 34.23 11.30
C GLU A 236 -35.83 34.28 12.81
N ASP A 237 -34.74 33.63 13.26
CA ASP A 237 -34.29 33.67 14.65
C ASP A 237 -33.91 35.09 15.09
N SER A 238 -33.20 35.85 14.24
CA SER A 238 -32.92 37.26 14.52
C SER A 238 -34.20 38.10 14.65
N GLY A 239 -35.20 37.86 13.80
CA GLY A 239 -36.50 38.52 13.87
C GLY A 239 -37.30 38.15 15.13
N LEU A 240 -37.27 36.88 15.52
CA LEU A 240 -37.88 36.40 16.76
C LEU A 240 -37.22 37.02 17.99
N ARG A 241 -35.88 37.05 18.05
CA ARG A 241 -35.13 37.71 19.13
C ARG A 241 -35.48 39.18 19.24
N PHE A 242 -35.52 39.90 18.11
CA PHE A 242 -35.96 41.30 18.10
C PHE A 242 -37.37 41.48 18.66
N THR A 243 -38.31 40.64 18.22
CA THR A 243 -39.71 40.69 18.69
C THR A 243 -39.81 40.40 20.19
N ILE A 244 -39.08 39.41 20.70
CA ILE A 244 -39.00 39.10 22.13
C ILE A 244 -38.44 40.28 22.90
N THR A 245 -37.35 40.90 22.43
CA THR A 245 -36.77 42.10 23.07
C THR A 245 -37.76 43.27 23.09
N CYS A 246 -38.49 43.51 22.01
CA CYS A 246 -39.55 44.54 21.98
C CYS A 246 -40.67 44.25 22.97
N LEU A 247 -41.15 43.00 23.06
CA LEU A 247 -42.18 42.60 24.02
C LEU A 247 -41.71 42.75 25.47
N VAL A 248 -40.46 42.39 25.76
CA VAL A 248 -39.85 42.58 27.09
C VAL A 248 -39.71 44.06 27.44
N ALA A 249 -39.25 44.89 26.51
CA ALA A 249 -39.17 46.34 26.72
C ALA A 249 -40.55 46.96 26.97
N PHE A 250 -41.56 46.56 26.19
CA PHE A 250 -42.93 47.02 26.35
C PHE A 250 -43.53 46.60 27.70
N SER A 251 -43.36 45.34 28.11
CA SER A 251 -43.88 44.86 29.40
C SER A 251 -43.24 45.56 30.59
N LEU A 252 -41.91 45.80 30.55
CA LEU A 252 -41.21 46.59 31.56
C LEU A 252 -41.70 48.03 31.62
N PHE A 253 -41.94 48.67 30.47
CA PHE A 253 -42.50 50.02 30.41
C PHE A 253 -43.91 50.09 31.02
N GLN A 254 -44.80 49.16 30.65
CA GLN A 254 -46.16 49.07 31.21
C GLN A 254 -46.13 48.86 32.73
N ALA A 255 -45.27 47.97 33.22
CA ALA A 255 -45.10 47.73 34.65
C ALA A 255 -44.63 49.00 35.39
N GLY A 256 -43.66 49.73 34.83
CA GLY A 256 -43.21 51.01 35.38
C GLY A 256 -44.31 52.08 35.42
N LEU A 257 -45.13 52.15 34.36
CA LEU A 257 -46.25 53.09 34.26
C LEU A 257 -47.36 52.77 35.28
N LEU A 258 -47.68 51.48 35.46
CA LEU A 258 -48.62 51.02 36.50
C LEU A 258 -48.12 51.35 37.91
N ILE A 259 -46.84 51.13 38.21
CA ILE A 259 -46.24 51.48 39.50
C ILE A 259 -46.32 52.99 39.72
N TRP A 260 -46.03 53.80 38.70
CA TRP A 260 -46.10 55.26 38.80
C TRP A 260 -47.52 55.78 39.05
N ILE A 261 -48.53 55.19 38.40
CA ILE A 261 -49.95 55.51 38.65
C ILE A 261 -50.35 55.09 40.07
N ALA A 262 -49.92 53.92 40.55
CA ALA A 262 -50.29 53.40 41.86
C ALA A 262 -49.59 54.10 43.03
N THR A 263 -48.43 54.73 42.79
CA THR A 263 -47.66 55.44 43.82
C THR A 263 -47.89 56.96 43.83
N ARG A 264 -48.81 57.46 43.00
CA ARG A 264 -49.25 58.87 42.95
C ARG A 264 -50.65 59.03 43.55
#